data_AF-A8ZVD5-F1
#
_entry.id   AF-A8ZVD5-F1
#
_cell.length_a   1.000
_cell.length_b   1.000
_cell.length_c   1.000
_cell.angle_alpha   90.00
_cell.angle_beta   90.00
_cell.angle_gamma   90.00
#
_symmetry.space_group_name_H-M   'P 1'
#
loop_
_entity.id
_entity.type
_entity.pdbx_description
1 polymer ?
#
loop_
_entity_poly.entity_id
_entity_poly.type
_entity_poly.pdbx_seq_one_letter_code
_entity_poly.pdbx_strand_id
1 'polypeptide(L)'
;MRSITAAMAAILLLAGCLTPGPSRDAGPWTLFLDEQTGLYGYRDAKGEIKIPAKFIMAGSQEFNHITAVVEQIGEDGFQDYYLLKTGEKVGTGCLYLWDNTPDCECEGKIRFRDPETDRVGFFDANGRVVIPAEYSDARPFRNNLAVVLKDAVRVCPDGTPWSADSGPCEHWQWQRGRVLLIDPENRVVVEDFPQTGRFDWFSLRFSEAADPDPLRESFKATDGRYISFVNFEKEFAHWLASAFLVSDTPDALGRCAFDEITYWEEDAGQWRQEEKDRFLEKAGGRMLQVIGQIRSGALEYEVHNTPGLNPFIFQGDRYAAYFDTCGNPMDWKYPVFDLVVSYRDKVDGKISHQDVFEFLRTVDGVYQLVSAPVLASP
;
A
#
# COMPACT_ATOMS: atom_id res chain seq x y z
N MET A 1 17.07 41.89 -82.25
CA MET A 1 17.68 41.03 -81.21
C MET A 1 16.94 41.29 -79.90
N ARG A 2 16.62 40.22 -79.17
CA ARG A 2 15.51 40.13 -78.21
C ARG A 2 15.69 41.00 -76.96
N SER A 3 14.57 41.56 -76.53
CA SER A 3 14.34 42.42 -75.37
C SER A 3 14.32 41.64 -74.04
N ILE A 4 14.77 42.32 -73.00
CA ILE A 4 14.90 41.87 -71.60
C ILE A 4 13.55 42.06 -70.90
N THR A 5 13.07 41.03 -70.19
CA THR A 5 11.98 41.16 -69.20
C THR A 5 12.43 40.51 -67.89
N ALA A 6 12.50 41.32 -66.84
CA ALA A 6 12.81 40.92 -65.47
C ALA A 6 11.58 40.27 -64.83
N ALA A 7 11.76 39.10 -64.20
CA ALA A 7 10.73 38.43 -63.42
C ALA A 7 10.94 38.75 -61.92
N MET A 8 9.95 39.40 -61.30
CA MET A 8 9.84 39.59 -59.86
C MET A 8 9.56 38.25 -59.17
N ALA A 9 10.38 37.87 -58.19
CA ALA A 9 10.12 36.78 -57.27
C ALA A 9 9.26 37.31 -56.10
N ALA A 10 8.05 36.78 -55.95
CA ALA A 10 7.21 37.00 -54.78
C ALA A 10 7.48 35.90 -53.75
N ILE A 11 8.04 36.26 -52.60
CA ILE A 11 8.23 35.38 -51.45
C ILE A 11 6.92 35.41 -50.63
N LEU A 12 6.16 34.32 -50.66
CA LEU A 12 5.06 34.09 -49.70
C LEU A 12 5.66 33.64 -48.36
N LEU A 13 5.63 34.52 -47.36
CA LEU A 13 5.85 34.17 -45.96
C LEU A 13 4.56 33.52 -45.41
N LEU A 14 4.54 32.19 -45.36
CA LEU A 14 3.58 31.43 -44.56
C LEU A 14 3.96 31.61 -43.08
N ALA A 15 3.31 32.56 -42.41
CA ALA A 15 3.31 32.64 -40.96
C ALA A 15 2.50 31.46 -40.41
N GLY A 16 3.19 30.36 -40.09
CA GLY A 16 2.62 29.28 -39.29
C GLY A 16 2.34 29.80 -37.89
N CYS A 17 1.08 30.09 -37.57
CA CYS A 17 0.63 30.15 -36.19
C CYS A 17 0.84 28.77 -35.57
N LEU A 18 1.95 28.60 -34.85
CA LEU A 18 2.10 27.57 -33.84
C LEU A 18 1.12 27.92 -32.73
N THR A 19 -0.10 27.38 -32.80
CA THR A 19 -0.92 27.25 -31.60
C THR A 19 -0.14 26.34 -30.65
N PRO A 20 0.13 26.73 -29.40
CA PRO A 20 0.55 25.78 -28.41
C PRO A 20 -0.57 24.74 -28.34
N GLY A 21 -0.29 23.50 -28.76
CA GLY A 21 -1.19 22.40 -28.43
C GLY A 21 -1.38 22.36 -26.91
N PRO A 22 -2.51 21.84 -26.40
CA PRO A 22 -2.68 21.69 -24.96
C PRO A 22 -1.45 20.94 -24.45
N SER A 23 -0.70 21.61 -23.58
CA SER A 23 0.32 20.99 -22.73
C SER A 23 -0.33 19.74 -22.16
N ARG A 24 0.01 18.57 -22.69
CA ARG A 24 -0.40 17.30 -22.08
C ARG A 24 0.34 17.26 -20.76
N ASP A 25 -0.35 17.74 -19.74
CA ASP A 25 0.12 17.73 -18.37
C ASP A 25 0.20 16.27 -17.92
N ALA A 26 1.32 15.66 -18.26
CA ALA A 26 1.54 14.22 -18.18
C ALA A 26 1.93 13.77 -16.77
N GLY A 27 2.33 14.70 -15.90
CA GLY A 27 2.67 14.41 -14.51
C GLY A 27 1.43 14.26 -13.63
N PRO A 28 1.55 13.60 -12.46
CA PRO A 28 0.47 13.53 -11.48
C PRO A 28 0.04 14.93 -11.03
N TRP A 29 -1.23 15.08 -10.66
CA TRP A 29 -1.68 16.24 -9.89
C TRP A 29 -1.67 15.91 -8.41
N THR A 30 -1.10 16.80 -7.59
CA THR A 30 -1.00 16.61 -6.15
C THR A 30 -2.23 17.20 -5.46
N LEU A 31 -2.78 16.43 -4.52
CA LEU A 31 -3.85 16.86 -3.62
C LEU A 31 -3.37 18.04 -2.78
N PHE A 32 -4.24 19.03 -2.55
CA PHE A 32 -4.01 20.07 -1.55
C PHE A 32 -5.27 20.29 -0.73
N LEU A 33 -5.09 20.60 0.55
CA LEU A 33 -6.14 21.06 1.44
C LEU A 33 -6.16 22.60 1.41
N ASP A 34 -7.32 23.18 1.16
CA ASP A 34 -7.56 24.60 1.39
C ASP A 34 -7.94 24.81 2.86
N GLU A 35 -7.06 25.44 3.64
CA GLU A 35 -7.25 25.60 5.09
C GLU A 35 -8.43 26.53 5.45
N GLN A 36 -8.90 27.38 4.54
CA GLN A 36 -10.02 28.27 4.82
C GLN A 36 -11.36 27.56 4.72
N THR A 37 -11.48 26.67 3.73
CA THR A 37 -12.70 25.93 3.44
C THR A 37 -12.71 24.53 4.04
N GLY A 38 -11.54 23.97 4.34
CA GLY A 38 -11.37 22.56 4.72
C GLY A 38 -11.60 21.58 3.56
N LEU A 39 -11.64 22.07 2.31
CA LEU A 39 -11.90 21.26 1.13
C LEU A 39 -10.63 20.93 0.36
N TYR A 40 -10.67 19.81 -0.35
CA TYR A 40 -9.57 19.33 -1.18
C TYR A 40 -9.70 19.76 -2.64
N GLY A 41 -8.56 20.05 -3.25
CA GLY A 41 -8.37 20.32 -4.67
C GLY A 41 -7.10 19.67 -5.21
N TYR A 42 -6.81 19.90 -6.50
CA TYR A 42 -5.64 19.34 -7.17
C TYR A 42 -4.83 20.42 -7.89
N ARG A 43 -3.51 20.34 -7.78
CA ARG A 43 -2.55 21.23 -8.47
C ARG A 43 -1.47 20.42 -9.18
N ASP A 44 -0.87 20.98 -10.23
CA ASP A 44 0.27 20.34 -10.88
C ASP A 44 1.59 20.55 -10.11
N ALA A 45 2.66 19.97 -10.63
CA ALA A 45 4.01 20.09 -10.05
C ALA A 45 4.58 21.53 -10.05
N LYS A 46 4.00 22.46 -10.82
CA LYS A 46 4.36 23.89 -10.79
C LYS A 46 3.53 24.68 -9.78
N GLY A 47 2.56 24.02 -9.12
CA GLY A 47 1.63 24.64 -8.19
C GLY A 47 0.42 25.29 -8.87
N GLU A 48 0.21 25.10 -10.17
CA GLU A 48 -0.97 25.60 -10.85
C GLU A 48 -2.19 24.77 -10.43
N ILE A 49 -3.23 25.43 -9.91
CA ILE A 49 -4.50 24.79 -9.54
C ILE A 49 -5.17 24.25 -10.81
N LYS A 50 -5.35 22.93 -10.89
CA LYS A 50 -6.07 22.24 -11.97
C LYS A 50 -7.51 21.96 -11.59
N ILE A 51 -7.75 21.68 -10.31
CA ILE A 51 -9.08 21.57 -9.73
C ILE A 51 -9.10 22.43 -8.45
N PRO A 52 -9.89 23.52 -8.42
CA PRO A 52 -10.09 24.28 -7.19
C PRO A 52 -10.62 23.42 -6.05
N ALA A 53 -10.34 23.80 -4.81
CA ALA A 53 -10.83 23.09 -3.63
C ALA A 53 -12.36 23.04 -3.62
N LYS A 54 -12.91 21.82 -3.63
CA LYS A 54 -14.36 21.59 -3.64
C LYS A 54 -14.77 20.20 -3.13
N PHE A 55 -13.82 19.30 -2.93
CA PHE A 55 -14.10 17.94 -2.47
C PHE A 55 -14.01 17.88 -0.96
N ILE A 56 -14.97 17.21 -0.32
CA ILE A 56 -14.88 16.92 1.11
C ILE A 56 -13.96 15.72 1.39
N MET A 57 -13.78 14.86 0.38
CA MET A 57 -12.89 13.70 0.45
C MET A 57 -12.33 13.40 -0.94
N ALA A 58 -11.08 12.97 -0.99
CA ALA A 58 -10.40 12.52 -2.20
C ALA A 58 -9.50 11.32 -1.87
N GLY A 59 -9.50 10.30 -2.74
CA GLY A 59 -8.84 9.02 -2.48
C GLY A 59 -7.34 8.99 -2.74
N SER A 60 -6.80 9.93 -3.54
CA SER A 60 -5.40 9.89 -3.97
C SER A 60 -4.67 11.20 -3.69
N GLN A 61 -3.49 11.09 -3.06
CA GLN A 61 -2.53 12.19 -2.88
C GLN A 61 -1.94 12.62 -4.23
N GLU A 62 -1.72 11.66 -5.13
CA GLU A 62 -1.35 11.88 -6.51
C GLU A 62 -2.42 11.34 -7.46
N PHE A 63 -3.01 12.23 -8.24
CA PHE A 63 -4.02 11.94 -9.24
C PHE A 63 -3.36 11.71 -10.61
N ASN A 64 -3.21 10.44 -10.97
CA ASN A 64 -2.56 9.98 -12.20
C ASN A 64 -3.53 9.84 -13.37
N HIS A 65 -4.64 9.11 -13.20
CA HIS A 65 -5.64 8.94 -14.25
C HIS A 65 -7.07 8.99 -13.72
N ILE A 66 -7.34 8.25 -12.66
CA ILE A 66 -8.65 8.10 -12.01
C ILE A 66 -8.51 8.23 -10.49
N THR A 67 -9.39 8.97 -9.83
CA THR A 67 -9.39 9.13 -8.36
C THR A 67 -10.81 9.14 -7.83
N ALA A 68 -11.04 8.55 -6.67
CA ALA A 68 -12.32 8.65 -5.97
C ALA A 68 -12.46 10.03 -5.32
N VAL A 69 -13.62 10.68 -5.47
CA VAL A 69 -13.92 11.96 -4.84
C VAL A 69 -15.33 11.99 -4.29
N VAL A 70 -15.54 12.81 -3.27
CA VAL A 70 -16.85 13.13 -2.72
C VAL A 70 -17.03 14.64 -2.67
N GLU A 71 -18.14 15.14 -3.22
CA GLU A 71 -18.50 16.55 -3.19
C GLU A 71 -19.84 16.75 -2.47
N GLN A 72 -19.99 17.89 -1.79
CA GLN A 72 -21.27 18.29 -1.19
C GLN A 72 -22.21 18.83 -2.27
N ILE A 73 -23.47 18.40 -2.24
CA ILE A 73 -24.54 18.87 -3.11
C ILE A 73 -25.70 19.38 -2.26
N GLY A 74 -25.91 20.70 -2.26
CA GLY A 74 -26.92 21.35 -1.41
C GLY A 74 -26.49 21.37 0.07
N GLU A 75 -27.46 21.55 0.98
CA GLU A 75 -27.17 21.64 2.42
C GLU A 75 -26.75 20.28 3.01
N ASP A 76 -27.50 19.22 2.71
CA ASP A 76 -27.33 17.89 3.35
C ASP A 76 -26.93 16.76 2.37
N GLY A 77 -26.76 17.05 1.08
CA GLY A 77 -26.47 16.05 0.07
C GLY A 77 -24.98 15.85 -0.15
N PHE A 78 -24.61 14.62 -0.50
CA PHE A 78 -23.27 14.29 -0.98
C PHE A 78 -23.39 13.50 -2.29
N GLN A 79 -22.40 13.64 -3.14
CA GLN A 79 -22.24 12.80 -4.32
C GLN A 79 -20.82 12.27 -4.38
N ASP A 80 -20.72 10.96 -4.44
CA ASP A 80 -19.47 10.24 -4.63
C ASP A 80 -19.37 9.69 -6.06
N TYR A 81 -18.16 9.74 -6.62
CA TYR A 81 -17.85 9.24 -7.96
C TYR A 81 -16.34 9.12 -8.16
N TYR A 82 -15.95 8.43 -9.23
CA TYR A 82 -14.58 8.48 -9.73
C TYR A 82 -14.42 9.60 -10.74
N LEU A 83 -13.39 10.42 -10.57
CA LEU A 83 -13.04 11.52 -11.45
C LEU A 83 -11.86 11.12 -12.33
N LEU A 84 -11.98 11.30 -13.65
CA LEU A 84 -10.87 11.19 -14.59
C LEU A 84 -10.14 12.53 -14.73
N LYS A 85 -8.84 12.53 -15.05
CA LYS A 85 -8.10 13.78 -15.33
C LYS A 85 -8.67 14.59 -16.50
N THR A 86 -9.48 13.97 -17.35
CA THR A 86 -10.26 14.64 -18.41
C THR A 86 -11.39 15.51 -17.87
N GLY A 87 -11.74 15.36 -16.59
CA GLY A 87 -12.89 16.00 -15.94
C GLY A 87 -14.17 15.17 -15.99
N GLU A 88 -14.15 14.01 -16.65
CA GLU A 88 -15.29 13.11 -16.73
C GLU A 88 -15.55 12.43 -15.37
N LYS A 89 -16.84 12.36 -15.00
CA LYS A 89 -17.32 11.66 -13.81
C LYS A 89 -17.80 10.27 -14.21
N VAL A 90 -17.32 9.22 -13.53
CA VAL A 90 -17.74 7.83 -13.77
C VAL A 90 -18.09 7.14 -12.45
N GLY A 91 -18.95 6.12 -12.51
CA GLY A 91 -19.28 5.30 -11.32
C GLY A 91 -19.88 6.08 -10.15
N THR A 92 -20.81 7.01 -10.42
CA THR A 92 -21.53 7.75 -9.38
C THR A 92 -22.25 6.79 -8.42
N GLY A 93 -22.06 6.96 -7.11
CA GLY A 93 -22.64 6.08 -6.09
C GLY A 93 -22.01 4.69 -6.02
N CYS A 94 -20.87 4.47 -6.71
CA CYS A 94 -20.22 3.17 -6.82
C CYS A 94 -18.84 3.12 -6.13
N LEU A 95 -18.52 4.08 -5.25
CA LEU A 95 -17.22 4.07 -4.60
C LEU A 95 -17.01 2.77 -3.81
N TYR A 96 -15.83 2.18 -3.98
CA TYR A 96 -15.35 1.15 -3.08
C TYR A 96 -14.73 1.85 -1.86
N LEU A 97 -15.31 1.60 -0.69
CA LEU A 97 -14.83 2.13 0.58
C LEU A 97 -14.34 0.99 1.45
N TRP A 98 -13.21 1.20 2.11
CA TRP A 98 -12.70 0.34 3.17
C TRP A 98 -12.30 1.21 4.35
N ASP A 99 -12.86 0.94 5.54
CA ASP A 99 -12.63 1.74 6.75
C ASP A 99 -12.79 3.25 6.51
N ASN A 100 -13.91 3.63 5.89
CA ASN A 100 -14.24 4.99 5.47
C ASN A 100 -13.21 5.67 4.53
N THR A 101 -12.29 4.90 3.96
CA THR A 101 -11.27 5.40 3.03
C THR A 101 -11.60 4.94 1.61
N PRO A 102 -11.60 5.84 0.62
CA PRO A 102 -11.79 5.45 -0.78
C PRO A 102 -10.63 4.63 -1.33
N ASP A 103 -10.93 3.82 -2.36
CA ASP A 103 -9.90 3.02 -3.03
C ASP A 103 -8.82 3.88 -3.72
N CYS A 104 -7.66 3.28 -3.91
CA CYS A 104 -6.51 3.86 -4.60
C CYS A 104 -6.30 3.20 -5.98
N GLU A 105 -5.98 3.99 -7.01
CA GLU A 105 -5.60 3.45 -8.32
C GLU A 105 -4.34 2.59 -8.20
N CYS A 106 -4.43 1.32 -8.63
CA CYS A 106 -3.34 0.36 -8.62
C CYS A 106 -3.21 -0.31 -10.00
N GLU A 107 -2.03 -0.19 -10.63
CA GLU A 107 -1.74 -0.81 -11.94
C GLU A 107 -2.77 -0.44 -13.04
N GLY A 108 -3.18 0.84 -13.04
CA GLY A 108 -4.16 1.38 -13.99
C GLY A 108 -5.58 0.87 -13.79
N LYS A 109 -5.90 0.34 -12.59
CA LYS A 109 -7.23 -0.14 -12.22
C LYS A 109 -7.64 0.40 -10.85
N ILE A 110 -8.94 0.53 -10.63
CA ILE A 110 -9.52 0.90 -9.34
C ILE A 110 -10.80 0.09 -9.12
N ARG A 111 -11.03 -0.39 -7.90
CA ARG A 111 -12.22 -1.18 -7.58
C ARG A 111 -13.44 -0.27 -7.55
N PHE A 112 -14.61 -0.81 -7.84
CA PHE A 112 -15.89 -0.15 -7.58
C PHE A 112 -16.85 -1.15 -6.97
N ARG A 113 -17.80 -0.66 -6.17
CA ARG A 113 -18.87 -1.48 -5.59
C ARG A 113 -20.19 -1.06 -6.22
N ASP A 114 -20.84 -1.99 -6.91
CA ASP A 114 -22.16 -1.76 -7.48
C ASP A 114 -23.21 -1.74 -6.35
N PRO A 115 -23.94 -0.63 -6.14
CA PRO A 115 -24.92 -0.53 -5.07
C PRO A 115 -26.16 -1.41 -5.29
N GLU A 116 -26.46 -1.83 -6.54
CA GLU A 116 -27.62 -2.68 -6.83
C GLU A 116 -27.35 -4.14 -6.47
N THR A 117 -26.13 -4.62 -6.75
CA THR A 117 -25.76 -6.03 -6.55
C THR A 117 -24.90 -6.27 -5.31
N ASP A 118 -24.38 -5.21 -4.69
CA ASP A 118 -23.37 -5.25 -3.62
C ASP A 118 -22.11 -6.05 -4.00
N ARG A 119 -21.72 -5.95 -5.28
CA ARG A 119 -20.56 -6.66 -5.82
C ARG A 119 -19.47 -5.72 -6.26
N VAL A 120 -18.25 -6.24 -6.24
CA VAL A 120 -17.03 -5.52 -6.59
C VAL A 120 -16.61 -5.86 -8.01
N GLY A 121 -16.32 -4.82 -8.78
CA GLY A 121 -15.70 -4.87 -10.10
C GLY A 121 -14.50 -3.94 -10.18
N PHE A 122 -13.95 -3.75 -11.39
CA PHE A 122 -12.80 -2.87 -11.62
C PHE A 122 -13.03 -1.97 -12.83
N PHE A 123 -12.76 -0.67 -12.63
CA PHE A 123 -12.56 0.29 -13.72
C PHE A 123 -11.09 0.27 -14.16
N ASP A 124 -10.83 0.57 -15.44
CA ASP A 124 -9.51 0.97 -15.92
C ASP A 124 -9.23 2.47 -15.68
N ALA A 125 -8.01 2.91 -16.01
CA ALA A 125 -7.58 4.31 -15.94
C ALA A 125 -8.43 5.30 -16.77
N ASN A 126 -9.28 4.81 -17.69
CA ASN A 126 -10.22 5.62 -18.48
C ASN A 126 -11.67 5.48 -17.98
N GLY A 127 -11.89 4.89 -16.80
CA GLY A 127 -13.22 4.71 -16.21
C GLY A 127 -14.06 3.62 -16.87
N ARG A 128 -13.48 2.76 -17.71
CA ARG A 128 -14.20 1.66 -18.36
C ARG A 128 -14.24 0.45 -17.44
N VAL A 129 -15.40 -0.19 -17.33
CA VAL A 129 -15.52 -1.47 -16.63
C VAL A 129 -14.72 -2.53 -17.39
N VAL A 130 -13.57 -2.93 -16.84
CA VAL A 130 -12.73 -4.01 -17.39
C VAL A 130 -13.00 -5.35 -16.71
N ILE A 131 -13.49 -5.31 -15.48
CA ILE A 131 -14.01 -6.47 -14.76
C ILE A 131 -15.38 -6.09 -14.20
N PRO A 132 -16.47 -6.75 -14.62
CA PRO A 132 -17.82 -6.49 -14.10
C PRO A 132 -17.91 -6.71 -12.58
N ALA A 133 -18.90 -6.08 -11.94
CA ALA A 133 -19.21 -6.33 -10.54
C ALA A 133 -19.78 -7.74 -10.34
N GLU A 134 -18.90 -8.71 -10.10
CA GLU A 134 -19.28 -10.12 -9.90
C GLU A 134 -18.72 -10.75 -8.62
N TYR A 135 -17.80 -10.06 -7.94
CA TYR A 135 -17.14 -10.55 -6.72
C TYR A 135 -17.83 -10.00 -5.47
N SER A 136 -17.90 -10.79 -4.42
CA SER A 136 -18.37 -10.30 -3.11
C SER A 136 -17.40 -9.25 -2.55
N ASP A 137 -16.10 -9.48 -2.74
CA ASP A 137 -15.04 -8.53 -2.41
C ASP A 137 -13.80 -8.77 -3.27
N ALA A 138 -12.89 -7.79 -3.34
CA ALA A 138 -11.65 -7.92 -4.11
C ALA A 138 -10.53 -7.07 -3.51
N ARG A 139 -9.28 -7.57 -3.57
CA ARG A 139 -8.07 -6.79 -3.29
C ARG A 139 -7.61 -6.05 -4.55
N PRO A 140 -6.79 -4.98 -4.43
CA PRO A 140 -6.18 -4.33 -5.59
C PRO A 140 -5.32 -5.29 -6.40
N PHE A 141 -5.12 -4.97 -7.68
CA PHE A 141 -4.16 -5.66 -8.52
C PHE A 141 -2.72 -5.42 -8.03
N ARG A 142 -1.94 -6.50 -7.94
CA ARG A 142 -0.51 -6.51 -7.63
C ARG A 142 0.20 -7.50 -8.56
N ASN A 143 1.18 -7.03 -9.30
CA ASN A 143 1.88 -7.76 -10.35
C ASN A 143 0.92 -8.47 -11.32
N ASN A 144 -0.08 -7.73 -11.82
CA ASN A 144 -1.13 -8.24 -12.72
C ASN A 144 -1.98 -9.39 -12.15
N LEU A 145 -2.05 -9.55 -10.83
CA LEU A 145 -2.91 -10.52 -10.18
C LEU A 145 -3.78 -9.84 -9.12
N ALA A 146 -5.00 -10.31 -8.95
CA ALA A 146 -5.89 -9.87 -7.87
C ALA A 146 -6.45 -11.06 -7.11
N VAL A 147 -6.50 -10.93 -5.79
CA VAL A 147 -7.21 -11.87 -4.92
C VAL A 147 -8.66 -11.42 -4.84
N VAL A 148 -9.59 -12.30 -5.17
CA VAL A 148 -11.03 -12.00 -5.19
C VAL A 148 -11.81 -13.01 -4.37
N LEU A 149 -12.84 -12.54 -3.69
CA LEU A 149 -13.78 -13.35 -2.94
C LEU A 149 -15.06 -13.50 -3.76
N LYS A 150 -15.39 -14.73 -4.15
CA LYS A 150 -16.59 -15.03 -4.95
C LYS A 150 -17.62 -15.79 -4.12
N ASP A 151 -18.89 -15.51 -4.37
CA ASP A 151 -20.05 -16.20 -3.79
C ASP A 151 -20.13 -16.14 -2.24
N ALA A 152 -19.46 -15.18 -1.61
CA ALA A 152 -19.55 -14.95 -0.17
C ALA A 152 -20.78 -14.09 0.19
N VAL A 153 -21.27 -14.30 1.42
CA VAL A 153 -22.35 -13.52 2.02
C VAL A 153 -21.86 -12.85 3.30
N ARG A 154 -22.36 -11.64 3.56
CA ARG A 154 -22.12 -10.93 4.83
C ARG A 154 -23.02 -11.51 5.92
N VAL A 155 -22.44 -11.82 7.06
CA VAL A 155 -23.14 -12.44 8.20
C VAL A 155 -22.85 -11.63 9.47
N CYS A 156 -23.91 -11.29 10.20
CA CYS A 156 -23.86 -10.60 11.48
C CYS A 156 -23.28 -11.49 12.59
N PRO A 157 -22.90 -10.94 13.75
CA PRO A 157 -22.27 -11.71 14.84
C PRO A 157 -23.20 -12.76 15.44
N ASP A 158 -24.52 -12.58 15.32
CA ASP A 158 -25.55 -13.53 15.74
C ASP A 158 -25.83 -14.65 14.71
N GLY A 159 -25.13 -14.64 13.57
CA GLY A 159 -25.26 -15.63 12.49
C GLY A 159 -26.34 -15.32 11.45
N THR A 160 -27.06 -14.20 11.57
CA THR A 160 -28.04 -13.79 10.57
C THR A 160 -27.38 -13.17 9.33
N PRO A 161 -27.92 -13.35 8.11
CA PRO A 161 -27.42 -12.64 6.94
C PRO A 161 -27.56 -11.13 7.12
N TRP A 162 -26.50 -10.38 6.78
CA TRP A 162 -26.55 -8.93 6.73
C TRP A 162 -27.53 -8.48 5.64
N SER A 163 -28.28 -7.42 5.92
CA SER A 163 -29.25 -6.84 4.98
C SER A 163 -29.28 -5.33 5.17
N ALA A 164 -29.17 -4.59 4.07
CA ALA A 164 -29.24 -3.13 4.06
C ALA A 164 -30.62 -2.63 4.53
N ASP A 165 -31.68 -3.38 4.22
CA ASP A 165 -33.07 -2.95 4.37
C ASP A 165 -33.67 -3.24 5.75
N SER A 166 -32.98 -4.02 6.60
CA SER A 166 -33.56 -4.56 7.84
C SER A 166 -32.72 -4.30 9.08
N GLY A 167 -32.15 -3.10 9.19
CA GLY A 167 -31.31 -2.71 10.33
C GLY A 167 -29.96 -3.39 10.25
N PRO A 168 -29.06 -2.93 9.37
CA PRO A 168 -27.77 -3.56 9.16
C PRO A 168 -26.99 -3.61 10.47
N CYS A 169 -26.43 -4.76 10.80
CA CYS A 169 -25.49 -4.84 11.91
C CYS A 169 -24.23 -4.05 11.54
N GLU A 170 -23.73 -3.26 12.50
CA GLU A 170 -22.50 -2.47 12.36
C GLU A 170 -21.27 -3.34 12.11
N HIS A 171 -21.26 -4.55 12.68
CA HIS A 171 -20.18 -5.53 12.50
C HIS A 171 -20.68 -6.74 11.73
N TRP A 172 -19.95 -7.15 10.70
CA TRP A 172 -20.25 -8.33 9.91
C TRP A 172 -18.98 -9.00 9.43
N GLN A 173 -19.10 -10.24 8.98
CA GLN A 173 -18.00 -11.03 8.40
C GLN A 173 -18.45 -11.74 7.13
N TRP A 174 -17.51 -12.00 6.23
CA TRP A 174 -17.76 -12.83 5.05
C TRP A 174 -17.87 -14.32 5.41
N GLN A 175 -18.83 -15.03 4.84
CA GLN A 175 -18.94 -16.49 4.94
C GLN A 175 -19.28 -17.14 3.59
N ARG A 176 -18.97 -18.44 3.47
CA ARG A 176 -19.41 -19.34 2.38
C ARG A 176 -18.88 -19.03 0.96
N GLY A 177 -17.90 -18.14 0.82
CA GLY A 177 -17.27 -17.84 -0.46
C GLY A 177 -16.00 -18.64 -0.75
N ARG A 178 -15.50 -18.47 -1.98
CA ARG A 178 -14.22 -19.00 -2.46
C ARG A 178 -13.26 -17.85 -2.72
N VAL A 179 -12.00 -18.01 -2.34
CA VAL A 179 -10.96 -17.03 -2.63
C VAL A 179 -10.19 -17.50 -3.85
N LEU A 180 -10.25 -16.70 -4.90
CA LEU A 180 -9.64 -16.98 -6.19
C LEU A 180 -8.48 -16.02 -6.42
N LEU A 181 -7.53 -16.44 -7.23
CA LEU A 181 -6.55 -15.55 -7.84
C LEU A 181 -6.92 -15.36 -9.30
N ILE A 182 -7.08 -14.11 -9.74
CA ILE A 182 -7.44 -13.78 -11.13
C ILE A 182 -6.37 -12.94 -11.80
N ASP A 183 -6.34 -12.99 -13.14
CA ASP A 183 -5.51 -12.13 -13.98
C ASP A 183 -6.27 -10.88 -14.48
N PRO A 184 -5.65 -9.96 -15.23
CA PRO A 184 -6.28 -8.71 -15.65
C PRO A 184 -7.43 -8.91 -16.65
N GLU A 185 -7.50 -10.07 -17.31
CA GLU A 185 -8.61 -10.45 -18.19
C GLU A 185 -9.72 -11.20 -17.45
N ASN A 186 -9.69 -11.17 -16.11
CA ASN A 186 -10.68 -11.81 -15.25
C ASN A 186 -10.72 -13.34 -15.37
N ARG A 187 -9.61 -13.97 -15.78
CA ARG A 187 -9.49 -15.43 -15.82
C ARG A 187 -8.99 -15.92 -14.48
N VAL A 188 -9.58 -17.02 -13.99
CA VAL A 188 -9.14 -17.67 -12.76
C VAL A 188 -7.81 -18.38 -12.98
N VAL A 189 -6.78 -17.92 -12.28
CA VAL A 189 -5.43 -18.50 -12.24
C VAL A 189 -5.37 -19.60 -11.18
N VAL A 190 -5.95 -19.36 -9.99
CA VAL A 190 -6.02 -20.34 -8.88
C VAL A 190 -7.42 -20.32 -8.27
N GLU A 191 -8.03 -21.50 -8.11
CA GLU A 191 -9.39 -21.68 -7.60
C GLU A 191 -9.49 -21.67 -6.06
N ASP A 192 -8.42 -22.09 -5.37
CA ASP A 192 -8.35 -22.21 -3.91
C ASP A 192 -7.16 -21.42 -3.36
N PHE A 193 -7.19 -20.10 -3.54
CA PHE A 193 -6.15 -19.21 -3.03
C PHE A 193 -6.41 -18.89 -1.55
N PRO A 194 -5.38 -18.78 -0.68
CA PRO A 194 -5.60 -18.56 0.74
C PRO A 194 -6.17 -17.16 1.02
N GLN A 195 -7.05 -17.06 2.02
CA GLN A 195 -7.62 -15.77 2.44
C GLN A 195 -6.56 -14.87 3.10
N THR A 196 -5.65 -15.49 3.83
CA THR A 196 -4.55 -14.86 4.56
C THR A 196 -3.23 -15.28 3.93
N GLY A 197 -2.17 -14.50 4.18
CA GLY A 197 -0.87 -14.72 3.59
C GLY A 197 -0.31 -13.44 3.00
N ARG A 198 0.98 -13.23 3.22
CA ARG A 198 1.74 -12.09 2.74
C ARG A 198 2.81 -12.58 1.80
N PHE A 199 2.65 -12.23 0.53
CA PHE A 199 3.49 -12.73 -0.55
C PHE A 199 4.20 -11.58 -1.25
N ASP A 200 5.45 -11.81 -1.62
CA ASP A 200 6.12 -10.96 -2.60
C ASP A 200 5.52 -11.24 -3.97
N TRP A 201 4.52 -10.46 -4.35
CA TRP A 201 3.83 -10.61 -5.64
C TRP A 201 4.79 -10.51 -6.83
N PHE A 202 5.90 -9.77 -6.70
CA PHE A 202 6.91 -9.59 -7.75
C PHE A 202 7.90 -10.75 -7.84
N SER A 203 7.86 -11.67 -6.87
CA SER A 203 8.63 -12.91 -6.90
C SER A 203 7.94 -14.05 -7.65
N LEU A 204 6.81 -13.79 -8.33
CA LEU A 204 6.01 -14.77 -9.07
C LEU A 204 6.87 -15.65 -9.99
N ARG A 205 6.70 -16.98 -9.86
CA ARG A 205 7.27 -17.96 -10.80
C ARG A 205 6.22 -18.95 -11.26
N PHE A 206 6.33 -19.41 -12.50
CA PHE A 206 5.57 -20.53 -13.04
C PHE A 206 6.48 -21.75 -13.19
N SER A 207 5.98 -22.94 -12.88
CA SER A 207 6.76 -24.17 -12.92
C SER A 207 5.86 -25.40 -13.08
N GLU A 208 6.42 -26.53 -13.50
CA GLU A 208 5.67 -27.80 -13.67
C GLU A 208 5.45 -28.55 -12.36
N ALA A 209 6.17 -28.18 -11.29
CA ALA A 209 6.09 -28.80 -9.97
C ALA A 209 6.18 -27.70 -8.89
N ALA A 210 5.71 -28.00 -7.67
CA ALA A 210 5.85 -27.09 -6.55
C ALA A 210 7.31 -26.67 -6.33
N ASP A 211 7.52 -25.40 -5.98
CA ASP A 211 8.83 -24.82 -5.72
C ASP A 211 9.48 -25.51 -4.51
N PRO A 212 10.71 -26.03 -4.64
CA PRO A 212 11.39 -26.73 -3.55
C PRO A 212 11.97 -25.77 -2.49
N ASP A 213 12.04 -24.47 -2.77
CA ASP A 213 12.54 -23.48 -1.82
C ASP A 213 11.55 -23.34 -0.64
N PRO A 214 11.98 -23.61 0.62
CA PRO A 214 11.09 -23.55 1.78
C PRO A 214 10.55 -22.15 2.07
N LEU A 215 11.19 -21.09 1.54
CA LEU A 215 10.71 -19.72 1.70
C LEU A 215 9.54 -19.39 0.77
N ARG A 216 9.24 -20.27 -0.18
CA ARG A 216 8.23 -20.06 -1.21
C ARG A 216 6.97 -20.88 -0.92
N GLU A 217 5.83 -20.35 -1.33
CA GLU A 217 4.57 -21.05 -1.34
C GLU A 217 4.11 -21.26 -2.76
N SER A 218 3.67 -22.50 -3.05
CA SER A 218 3.26 -22.93 -4.37
C SER A 218 1.78 -23.26 -4.39
N PHE A 219 1.09 -22.77 -5.41
CA PHE A 219 -0.33 -22.97 -5.63
C PHE A 219 -0.52 -23.60 -7.00
N LYS A 220 -1.40 -24.61 -7.07
CA LYS A 220 -1.72 -25.26 -8.34
C LYS A 220 -2.63 -24.35 -9.16
N ALA A 221 -2.19 -24.00 -10.37
CA ALA A 221 -2.94 -23.18 -11.29
C ALA A 221 -3.97 -24.01 -12.09
N THR A 222 -4.95 -23.32 -12.66
CA THR A 222 -6.02 -23.93 -13.47
C THR A 222 -5.53 -24.59 -14.75
N ASP A 223 -4.37 -24.17 -15.28
CA ASP A 223 -3.71 -24.77 -16.44
C ASP A 223 -2.85 -26.01 -16.11
N GLY A 224 -2.80 -26.41 -14.83
CA GLY A 224 -2.07 -27.57 -14.35
C GLY A 224 -0.64 -27.29 -13.86
N ARG A 225 -0.08 -26.10 -14.14
CA ARG A 225 1.22 -25.66 -13.62
C ARG A 225 1.11 -25.24 -12.15
N TYR A 226 2.25 -24.95 -11.55
CA TYR A 226 2.36 -24.30 -10.25
C TYR A 226 2.76 -22.85 -10.42
N ILE A 227 2.10 -21.96 -9.69
CA ILE A 227 2.60 -20.62 -9.41
C ILE A 227 3.21 -20.58 -8.02
N SER A 228 4.29 -19.84 -7.83
CA SER A 228 4.89 -19.67 -6.51
C SER A 228 5.29 -18.23 -6.21
N PHE A 229 5.28 -17.90 -4.92
CA PHE A 229 5.71 -16.61 -4.38
C PHE A 229 6.59 -16.82 -3.14
N VAL A 230 7.54 -15.93 -2.88
CA VAL A 230 8.16 -15.82 -1.56
C VAL A 230 7.08 -15.45 -0.55
N ASN A 231 7.00 -16.18 0.56
CA ASN A 231 6.19 -15.81 1.71
C ASN A 231 7.03 -14.92 2.64
N PHE A 232 6.57 -13.69 2.87
CA PHE A 232 7.30 -12.70 3.66
C PHE A 232 7.52 -13.10 5.12
N GLU A 233 6.60 -13.86 5.72
CA GLU A 233 6.76 -14.34 7.10
C GLU A 233 7.87 -15.40 7.18
N LYS A 234 7.96 -16.29 6.19
CA LYS A 234 9.04 -17.28 6.09
C LYS A 234 10.39 -16.61 5.78
N GLU A 235 10.40 -15.66 4.84
CA GLU A 235 11.58 -14.87 4.47
C GLU A 235 12.09 -14.09 5.69
N PHE A 236 11.22 -13.37 6.40
CA PHE A 236 11.58 -12.61 7.59
C PHE A 236 12.07 -13.52 8.72
N ALA A 237 11.36 -14.62 9.03
CA ALA A 237 11.79 -15.54 10.07
C ALA A 237 13.18 -16.14 9.78
N HIS A 238 13.45 -16.48 8.51
CA HIS A 238 14.77 -16.95 8.09
C HIS A 238 15.83 -15.85 8.25
N TRP A 239 15.58 -14.64 7.79
CA TRP A 239 16.49 -13.51 7.93
C TRP A 239 16.76 -13.14 9.39
N LEU A 240 15.71 -13.06 10.22
CA LEU A 240 15.80 -12.74 11.64
C LEU A 240 16.74 -13.71 12.36
N ALA A 241 16.56 -15.01 12.12
CA ALA A 241 17.38 -16.06 12.72
C ALA A 241 18.82 -16.10 12.19
N SER A 242 19.06 -15.74 10.93
CA SER A 242 20.36 -15.88 10.26
C SER A 242 21.21 -14.61 10.20
N ALA A 243 20.63 -13.44 10.44
CA ALA A 243 21.32 -12.15 10.39
C ALA A 243 21.19 -11.37 11.71
N PHE A 244 19.97 -11.03 12.13
CA PHE A 244 19.78 -10.16 13.30
C PHE A 244 20.11 -10.88 14.61
N LEU A 245 19.50 -12.04 14.87
CA LEU A 245 19.68 -12.76 16.15
C LEU A 245 21.07 -13.37 16.32
N VAL A 246 21.86 -13.51 15.26
CA VAL A 246 23.26 -13.96 15.36
C VAL A 246 24.23 -12.82 15.65
N SER A 247 23.78 -11.56 15.60
CA SER A 247 24.63 -10.39 15.86
C SER A 247 25.25 -10.46 17.25
N ASP A 248 26.57 -10.36 17.31
CA ASP A 248 27.40 -10.40 18.52
C ASP A 248 28.35 -9.20 18.65
N THR A 249 28.38 -8.34 17.62
CA THR A 249 29.21 -7.15 17.53
C THR A 249 28.38 -5.95 17.05
N PRO A 250 28.78 -4.71 17.41
CA PRO A 250 28.13 -3.50 16.90
C PRO A 250 28.08 -3.45 15.38
N ASP A 251 29.14 -3.86 14.68
CA ASP A 251 29.19 -3.89 13.22
C ASP A 251 28.18 -4.87 12.62
N ALA A 252 27.99 -6.04 13.23
CA ALA A 252 26.99 -7.01 12.78
C ALA A 252 25.56 -6.48 12.96
N LEU A 253 25.30 -5.85 14.10
CA LEU A 253 24.03 -5.21 14.38
C LEU A 253 23.77 -4.03 13.41
N GLY A 254 24.78 -3.21 13.14
CA GLY A 254 24.71 -2.08 12.22
C GLY A 254 24.43 -2.48 10.76
N ARG A 255 24.87 -3.67 10.32
CA ARG A 255 24.48 -4.21 9.00
C ARG A 255 22.99 -4.56 8.91
N CYS A 256 22.35 -4.80 10.04
CA CYS A 256 20.92 -5.06 10.13
C CYS A 256 20.10 -3.79 10.40
N ALA A 257 20.73 -2.62 10.52
CA ALA A 257 20.08 -1.36 10.84
C ALA A 257 19.83 -0.51 9.59
N PHE A 258 18.65 0.10 9.53
CA PHE A 258 18.33 1.12 8.54
C PHE A 258 19.19 2.36 8.82
N ASP A 259 19.46 3.20 7.82
CA ASP A 259 20.35 4.36 7.99
C ASP A 259 19.86 5.35 9.05
N GLU A 260 18.55 5.37 9.31
CA GLU A 260 17.91 6.15 10.35
C GLU A 260 17.11 5.23 11.27
N ILE A 261 17.28 5.42 12.58
CA ILE A 261 16.54 4.67 13.60
C ILE A 261 15.56 5.61 14.27
N THR A 262 14.30 5.17 14.30
CA THR A 262 13.22 5.81 15.03
C THR A 262 13.12 5.23 16.44
N TYR A 263 12.84 6.08 17.43
CA TYR A 263 12.59 5.64 18.80
C TYR A 263 11.68 6.63 19.52
N TRP A 264 11.00 6.15 20.56
CA TRP A 264 10.19 7.00 21.43
C TRP A 264 11.06 7.60 22.54
N GLU A 265 11.12 8.93 22.61
CA GLU A 265 11.82 9.66 23.68
C GLU A 265 10.84 9.96 24.81
N GLU A 266 10.83 9.11 25.84
CA GLU A 266 9.87 9.18 26.96
C GLU A 266 9.86 10.55 27.64
N ASP A 267 11.03 11.12 27.95
CA ASP A 267 11.14 12.42 28.63
C ASP A 267 10.52 13.57 27.83
N ALA A 268 10.51 13.47 26.51
CA ALA A 268 9.95 14.48 25.61
C ALA A 268 8.55 14.12 25.11
N GLY A 269 8.07 12.90 25.35
CA GLY A 269 6.77 12.41 24.88
C GLY A 269 6.61 12.48 23.36
N GLN A 270 7.68 12.21 22.60
CA GLN A 270 7.65 12.30 21.13
C GLN A 270 8.55 11.27 20.46
N TRP A 271 8.22 10.96 19.21
CA TRP A 271 9.09 10.19 18.32
C TRP A 271 10.32 11.00 17.92
N ARG A 272 11.48 10.33 17.91
CA ARG A 272 12.75 10.86 17.46
C ARG A 272 13.32 9.97 16.38
N GLN A 273 14.06 10.59 15.48
CA GLN A 273 14.83 9.95 14.43
C GLN A 273 16.30 10.37 14.56
N GLU A 274 17.19 9.40 14.40
CA GLU A 274 18.63 9.62 14.50
C GLU A 274 19.38 8.69 13.54
N GLU A 275 20.52 9.16 13.00
CA GLU A 275 21.42 8.33 12.21
C GLU A 275 21.85 7.08 12.99
N LYS A 276 21.85 5.93 12.31
CA LYS A 276 22.03 4.62 12.96
C LYS A 276 23.28 4.51 13.80
N ASP A 277 24.41 5.07 13.34
CA ASP A 277 25.68 4.94 14.06
C ASP A 277 25.59 5.63 15.42
N ARG A 278 24.98 6.82 15.47
CA ARG A 278 24.79 7.59 16.71
C ARG A 278 23.78 6.92 17.64
N PHE A 279 22.75 6.28 17.09
CA PHE A 279 21.81 5.49 17.90
C PHE A 279 22.50 4.24 18.48
N LEU A 280 23.23 3.49 17.66
CA LEU A 280 23.89 2.24 18.05
C LEU A 280 25.07 2.47 19.02
N GLU A 281 25.74 3.62 18.97
CA GLU A 281 26.71 4.03 20.01
C GLU A 281 26.08 4.07 21.41
N LYS A 282 24.80 4.47 21.51
CA LYS A 282 24.08 4.59 22.78
C LYS A 282 23.39 3.30 23.19
N ALA A 283 22.70 2.64 22.26
CA ALA A 283 21.79 1.53 22.54
C ALA A 283 22.31 0.15 22.10
N GLY A 284 23.26 0.10 21.16
CA GLY A 284 23.68 -1.14 20.49
C GLY A 284 24.24 -2.20 21.45
N GLY A 285 25.02 -1.78 22.45
CA GLY A 285 25.55 -2.70 23.46
C GLY A 285 24.45 -3.44 24.24
N ARG A 286 23.33 -2.77 24.51
CA ARG A 286 22.21 -3.40 25.21
C ARG A 286 21.33 -4.24 24.29
N MET A 287 21.15 -3.81 23.05
CA MET A 287 20.50 -4.64 22.04
C MET A 287 21.23 -5.99 21.87
N LEU A 288 22.57 -5.97 21.83
CA LEU A 288 23.37 -7.20 21.80
C LEU A 288 23.17 -8.07 23.05
N GLN A 289 22.94 -7.48 24.23
CA GLN A 289 22.59 -8.23 25.44
C GLN A 289 21.21 -8.90 25.31
N VAL A 290 20.20 -8.16 24.84
CA VAL A 290 18.85 -8.69 24.58
C VAL A 290 18.91 -9.84 23.57
N ILE A 291 19.62 -9.66 22.45
CA ILE A 291 19.85 -10.71 21.44
C ILE A 291 20.58 -11.91 22.08
N GLY A 292 21.57 -11.68 22.94
CA GLY A 292 22.25 -12.72 23.70
C GLY A 292 21.31 -13.53 24.62
N GLN A 293 20.36 -12.86 25.28
CA GLN A 293 19.36 -13.50 26.14
C GLN A 293 18.31 -14.27 25.35
N ILE A 294 17.89 -13.76 24.19
CA ILE A 294 17.03 -14.50 23.26
C ILE A 294 17.74 -15.78 22.81
N ARG A 295 19.00 -15.70 22.36
CA ARG A 295 19.79 -16.86 21.92
C ARG A 295 19.97 -17.93 23.00
N SER A 296 20.11 -17.53 24.27
CA SER A 296 20.26 -18.47 25.38
C SER A 296 18.92 -19.05 25.87
N GLY A 297 17.80 -18.60 25.31
CA GLY A 297 16.45 -18.96 25.76
C GLY A 297 16.03 -18.28 27.05
N ALA A 298 16.74 -17.24 27.49
CA ALA A 298 16.42 -16.48 28.70
C ALA A 298 15.31 -15.43 28.48
N LEU A 299 15.09 -14.99 27.24
CA LEU A 299 13.97 -14.12 26.85
C LEU A 299 13.15 -14.76 25.75
N GLU A 300 11.83 -14.66 25.89
CA GLU A 300 10.85 -15.02 24.87
C GLU A 300 10.61 -13.84 23.93
N TYR A 301 10.33 -14.13 22.67
CA TYR A 301 9.90 -13.14 21.70
C TYR A 301 8.76 -13.67 20.83
N GLU A 302 7.98 -12.74 20.30
CA GLU A 302 6.95 -12.98 19.31
C GLU A 302 7.24 -12.13 18.07
N VAL A 303 6.88 -12.64 16.90
CA VAL A 303 6.95 -11.90 15.64
C VAL A 303 5.54 -11.58 15.22
N HIS A 304 5.27 -10.29 15.01
CA HIS A 304 4.00 -9.81 14.50
C HIS A 304 4.18 -9.12 13.17
N ASN A 305 3.13 -9.22 12.36
CA ASN A 305 3.05 -8.59 11.08
C ASN A 305 2.26 -7.29 11.24
N THR A 306 2.78 -6.16 10.76
CA THR A 306 2.11 -4.87 10.93
C THR A 306 1.36 -4.46 9.65
N PRO A 307 0.38 -3.55 9.70
CA PRO A 307 -0.29 -3.03 8.49
C PRO A 307 0.63 -2.30 7.49
N GLY A 308 1.94 -2.22 7.76
CA GLY A 308 2.93 -1.51 6.97
C GLY A 308 3.55 -0.36 7.75
N LEU A 309 4.45 0.38 7.09
CA LEU A 309 5.17 1.49 7.70
C LEU A 309 4.21 2.63 8.07
N ASN A 310 4.29 3.14 9.31
CA ASN A 310 3.38 4.19 9.77
C ASN A 310 3.65 5.54 9.05
N PRO A 311 2.71 6.07 8.24
CA PRO A 311 2.93 7.28 7.46
C PRO A 311 3.05 8.56 8.31
N PHE A 312 2.62 8.54 9.57
CA PHE A 312 2.73 9.68 10.48
C PHE A 312 4.07 9.74 11.20
N ILE A 313 4.78 8.61 11.28
CA ILE A 313 6.08 8.50 11.96
C ILE A 313 7.22 8.55 10.94
N PHE A 314 7.12 7.77 9.87
CA PHE A 314 8.17 7.60 8.87
C PHE A 314 7.90 8.48 7.65
N GLN A 315 8.38 9.71 7.69
CA GLN A 315 8.12 10.75 6.68
C GLN A 315 9.40 11.23 5.99
N GLY A 316 9.24 11.85 4.81
CA GLY A 316 10.34 12.45 4.05
C GLY A 316 10.94 11.55 2.98
N ASP A 317 11.91 12.08 2.24
CA ASP A 317 12.43 11.47 1.01
C ASP A 317 13.00 10.06 1.21
N ARG A 318 13.55 9.77 2.40
CA ARG A 318 14.07 8.44 2.77
C ARG A 318 13.00 7.36 2.75
N TYR A 319 11.75 7.70 3.07
CA TYR A 319 10.66 6.74 3.17
C TYR A 319 9.67 6.82 2.00
N ALA A 320 9.76 7.84 1.13
CA ALA A 320 8.84 8.06 0.02
C ALA A 320 8.69 6.82 -0.89
N ALA A 321 9.75 6.02 -1.04
CA ALA A 321 9.73 4.80 -1.85
C ALA A 321 8.88 3.66 -1.26
N TYR A 322 8.40 3.76 -0.01
CA TYR A 322 7.63 2.74 0.69
C TYR A 322 6.12 3.02 0.72
N PHE A 323 5.68 4.15 0.18
CA PHE A 323 4.27 4.55 0.11
C PHE A 323 3.79 4.62 -1.34
N ASP A 324 2.53 4.26 -1.57
CA ASP A 324 1.90 4.43 -2.88
C ASP A 324 1.47 5.88 -3.14
N THR A 325 0.91 6.13 -4.32
CA THR A 325 0.41 7.43 -4.77
C THR A 325 -0.75 7.96 -3.92
N CYS A 326 -1.31 7.16 -3.02
CA CYS A 326 -2.35 7.55 -2.08
C CYS A 326 -1.81 7.74 -0.65
N GLY A 327 -0.50 7.56 -0.44
CA GLY A 327 0.14 7.65 0.86
C GLY A 327 -0.05 6.40 1.72
N ASN A 328 -0.55 5.30 1.15
CA ASN A 328 -0.69 4.04 1.87
C ASN A 328 0.64 3.28 1.88
N PRO A 329 1.00 2.61 2.98
CA PRO A 329 2.21 1.80 3.01
C PRO A 329 2.10 0.61 2.04
N MET A 330 3.17 0.36 1.30
CA MET A 330 3.24 -0.72 0.32
C MET A 330 3.63 -2.06 0.94
N ASP A 331 2.87 -2.53 1.93
CA ASP A 331 3.14 -3.77 2.70
C ASP A 331 3.18 -5.04 1.82
N TRP A 332 2.57 -5.00 0.64
CA TRP A 332 2.63 -6.03 -0.39
C TRP A 332 3.99 -6.13 -1.11
N LYS A 333 4.91 -5.19 -0.87
CA LYS A 333 6.26 -5.14 -1.46
C LYS A 333 7.33 -4.95 -0.39
N TYR A 334 7.04 -4.09 0.58
CA TYR A 334 7.93 -3.68 1.67
C TYR A 334 7.21 -3.90 3.01
N PRO A 335 6.96 -5.18 3.38
CA PRO A 335 6.31 -5.49 4.65
C PRO A 335 7.15 -5.00 5.82
N VAL A 336 6.44 -4.74 6.92
CA VAL A 336 7.03 -4.40 8.21
C VAL A 336 6.67 -5.48 9.22
N PHE A 337 7.66 -5.85 10.03
CA PHE A 337 7.53 -6.87 11.07
C PHE A 337 8.01 -6.33 12.40
N ASP A 338 7.27 -6.66 13.46
CA ASP A 338 7.64 -6.36 14.83
C ASP A 338 8.22 -7.62 15.49
N LEU A 339 9.37 -7.46 16.14
CA LEU A 339 9.89 -8.39 17.13
C LEU A 339 9.55 -7.86 18.51
N VAL A 340 8.61 -8.51 19.19
CA VAL A 340 8.17 -8.13 20.53
C VAL A 340 8.86 -9.03 21.55
N VAL A 341 9.70 -8.44 22.38
CA VAL A 341 10.45 -9.12 23.44
C VAL A 341 9.75 -8.89 24.77
N SER A 342 9.28 -9.96 25.40
CA SER A 342 8.50 -9.90 26.64
C SER A 342 9.36 -10.15 27.87
N TYR A 343 9.31 -9.25 28.84
CA TYR A 343 9.94 -9.41 30.16
C TYR A 343 8.88 -9.82 31.17
N ARG A 344 9.17 -10.84 31.99
CA ARG A 344 8.23 -11.38 32.97
C ARG A 344 8.73 -11.16 34.39
N ASP A 345 7.80 -10.83 35.29
CA ASP A 345 8.07 -10.79 36.72
C ASP A 345 8.40 -12.20 37.25
N LYS A 346 9.46 -12.32 38.05
CA LYS A 346 9.92 -13.61 38.56
C LYS A 346 8.99 -14.24 39.60
N VAL A 347 8.13 -13.44 40.23
CA VAL A 347 7.23 -13.86 41.31
C VAL A 347 5.94 -14.44 40.76
N ASP A 348 5.29 -13.76 39.81
CA ASP A 348 3.98 -14.17 39.29
C ASP A 348 3.95 -14.53 37.79
N GLY A 349 5.07 -14.37 37.07
CA GLY A 349 5.21 -14.74 35.66
C GLY A 349 4.47 -13.84 34.67
N LYS A 350 3.85 -12.74 35.14
CA LYS A 350 3.16 -11.80 34.27
C LYS A 350 4.16 -10.95 33.50
N ILE A 351 3.74 -10.50 32.31
CA ILE A 351 4.50 -9.56 31.51
C ILE A 351 4.59 -8.24 32.28
N SER A 352 5.82 -7.82 32.60
CA SER A 352 6.11 -6.55 33.26
C SER A 352 6.34 -5.44 32.25
N HIS A 353 6.95 -5.75 31.11
CA HIS A 353 7.31 -4.81 30.05
C HIS A 353 7.50 -5.55 28.73
N GLN A 354 7.33 -4.84 27.60
CA GLN A 354 7.61 -5.34 26.27
C GLN A 354 8.44 -4.33 25.48
N ASP A 355 9.52 -4.82 24.88
CA ASP A 355 10.30 -4.06 23.90
C ASP A 355 9.85 -4.44 22.49
N VAL A 356 9.70 -3.45 21.60
CA VAL A 356 9.27 -3.68 20.21
C VAL A 356 10.35 -3.17 19.26
N PHE A 357 10.91 -4.08 18.48
CA PHE A 357 11.84 -3.75 17.40
C PHE A 357 11.11 -3.89 16.06
N GLU A 358 11.05 -2.82 15.28
CA GLU A 358 10.34 -2.79 14.00
C GLU A 358 11.34 -2.94 12.84
N PHE A 359 11.03 -3.81 11.90
CA PHE A 359 11.88 -4.13 10.76
C PHE A 359 11.15 -3.89 9.45
N LEU A 360 11.78 -3.13 8.56
CA LEU A 360 11.28 -2.84 7.23
C LEU A 360 12.04 -3.66 6.19
N ARG A 361 11.32 -4.31 5.27
CA ARG A 361 11.93 -4.85 4.04
C ARG A 361 12.22 -3.71 3.08
N THR A 362 13.50 -3.41 2.85
CA THR A 362 13.92 -2.25 2.06
C THR A 362 13.76 -2.47 0.56
N VAL A 363 14.00 -1.41 -0.22
CA VAL A 363 14.02 -1.45 -1.69
C VAL A 363 15.00 -2.48 -2.27
N ASP A 364 16.05 -2.84 -1.52
CA ASP A 364 17.04 -3.84 -1.90
C ASP A 364 16.60 -5.28 -1.55
N GLY A 365 15.41 -5.46 -0.98
CA GLY A 365 14.87 -6.77 -0.63
C GLY A 365 15.49 -7.39 0.63
N VAL A 366 16.16 -6.59 1.46
CA VAL A 366 16.70 -7.02 2.77
C VAL A 366 15.92 -6.36 3.89
N TYR A 367 15.82 -7.02 5.04
CA TYR A 367 15.21 -6.41 6.21
C TYR A 367 16.21 -5.57 6.98
N GLN A 368 15.74 -4.44 7.50
CA GLN A 368 16.52 -3.55 8.32
C GLN A 368 15.69 -3.03 9.49
N LEU A 369 16.31 -2.95 10.67
CA LEU A 369 15.74 -2.35 11.87
C LEU A 369 15.52 -0.86 11.61
N VAL A 370 14.27 -0.41 11.69
CA VAL A 370 13.88 0.98 11.44
C VAL A 370 13.37 1.67 12.71
N SER A 371 12.91 0.90 13.70
CA SER A 371 12.52 1.40 15.01
C SER A 371 13.00 0.48 16.14
N ALA A 372 13.45 1.06 17.24
CA ALA A 372 13.87 0.32 18.42
C ALA A 372 13.59 1.14 19.70
N PRO A 373 13.33 0.48 20.84
CA PRO A 373 13.11 1.18 22.10
C PRO A 373 14.41 1.82 22.59
N VAL A 374 14.28 2.93 23.31
CA VAL A 374 15.38 3.43 24.14
C VAL A 374 15.47 2.54 25.37
N LEU A 375 16.38 1.57 25.33
CA LEU A 375 16.53 0.60 26.39
C LEU A 375 17.12 1.27 27.66
N ALA A 376 16.24 1.76 28.54
CA ALA A 376 16.57 2.58 29.71
C ALA A 376 17.58 1.90 30.65
N SER A 377 18.73 2.54 30.92
CA SER A 377 19.81 2.03 31.79
C SER A 377 19.29 1.36 33.08
N PRO A 378 19.88 0.23 33.51
CA PRO A 378 19.41 -0.53 34.67
C PRO A 378 19.34 0.27 35.96
#